data_AF-A0A094IFC3-F1
#
_entry.id   AF-A0A094IFC3-F1
#
_cell.length_a   1.000
_cell.length_b   1.000
_cell.length_c   1.000
_cell.angle_alpha   90.00
_cell.angle_beta   90.00
_cell.angle_gamma   90.00
#
_symmetry.space_group_name_H-M   'P 1'
#
loop_
_entity.id
_entity.type
_entity.pdbx_description
1 polymer ?
#
loop_
_entity_poly.entity_id
_entity_poly.type
_entity_poly.pdbx_seq_one_letter_code
_entity_poly.pdbx_strand_id
1 'polypeptide(L)'
;MNKEKNIIRLRNYYAVSEIVKSFLTGFIFFIVPSGLFVLLFVNIIVLYVPYLLYLLLVLYIIVISISFFANKVIIETLINYQNKALEINYKILYNILVLISVIDISVTFVVGYLIYLYYI
;
A
#
# COMPACT_ATOMS: atom_id res chain seq x y z
N MET A 1 8.82 -13.98 27.90
CA MET A 1 8.55 -12.56 27.57
C MET A 1 8.07 -12.52 26.11
N ASN A 2 6.78 -12.25 25.86
CA ASN A 2 6.14 -12.46 24.56
C ASN A 2 6.75 -11.60 23.45
N LYS A 3 7.25 -12.24 22.39
CA LYS A 3 7.74 -11.61 21.15
C LYS A 3 6.69 -10.68 20.50
N GLU A 4 5.41 -10.88 20.81
CA GLU A 4 4.29 -10.06 20.33
C GLU A 4 4.23 -8.66 20.96
N LYS A 5 4.79 -8.43 22.15
CA LYS A 5 4.78 -7.09 22.78
C LYS A 5 5.83 -6.11 22.21
N ASN A 6 6.71 -6.57 21.32
CA ASN A 6 7.79 -5.75 20.74
C ASN A 6 7.45 -5.11 19.38
N ILE A 7 6.23 -5.27 18.87
CA ILE A 7 5.82 -4.71 17.56
C ILE A 7 5.71 -3.18 17.60
N ILE A 8 5.52 -2.59 18.79
CA ILE A 8 5.12 -1.17 18.94
C ILE A 8 6.32 -0.23 19.17
N ARG A 9 7.55 -0.75 19.23
CA ARG A 9 8.74 0.05 19.57
C ARG A 9 9.72 0.25 18.42
N LEU A 10 9.25 0.39 17.18
CA LEU A 10 10.07 0.78 16.02
C LEU A 10 10.96 2.01 16.32
N ARG A 11 10.41 3.01 17.03
CA ARG A 11 11.16 4.21 17.46
C ARG A 11 12.33 3.92 18.41
N ASN A 12 12.33 2.78 19.10
CA ASN A 12 13.44 2.40 19.98
C ASN A 12 14.59 1.77 19.20
N TYR A 13 14.35 1.39 17.94
CA TYR A 13 15.32 0.64 17.12
C TYR A 13 15.75 1.41 15.87
N TYR A 14 14.97 2.40 15.46
CA TYR A 14 15.25 3.25 14.30
C TYR A 14 15.11 4.72 14.65
N ALA A 15 15.93 5.55 14.01
CA ALA A 15 15.66 6.97 13.98
C ALA A 15 14.35 7.23 13.22
N VAL A 16 13.58 8.23 13.66
CA VAL A 16 12.32 8.61 12.99
C VAL A 16 12.56 8.92 11.52
N SER A 17 13.70 9.52 11.18
CA SER A 17 14.10 9.82 9.80
C SER A 17 14.28 8.58 8.93
N GLU A 18 14.74 7.45 9.48
CA GLU A 18 14.92 6.19 8.74
C GLU A 18 13.58 5.53 8.44
N ILE A 19 12.67 5.56 9.41
CA ILE A 19 11.28 5.09 9.24
C ILE A 19 10.59 5.90 8.14
N VAL A 20 10.67 7.23 8.22
CA VAL A 20 10.05 8.13 7.23
C VAL A 20 10.65 7.93 5.84
N LYS A 21 11.98 7.80 5.72
CA LYS A 21 12.63 7.51 4.43
C LYS A 21 12.15 6.21 3.83
N SER A 22 12.06 5.15 4.64
CA SER A 22 11.56 3.86 4.16
C SER A 22 10.12 3.96 3.66
N PHE A 23 9.25 4.62 4.43
CA PHE A 23 7.87 4.83 4.02
C PHE A 23 7.78 5.64 2.72
N LEU A 24 8.55 6.71 2.57
CA LEU A 24 8.60 7.52 1.35
C LEU A 24 9.08 6.71 0.15
N THR A 25 10.10 5.86 0.32
CA THR A 25 10.55 4.97 -0.74
C THR A 25 9.41 4.06 -1.19
N GLY A 26 8.79 3.32 -0.27
CA GLY A 26 7.65 2.47 -0.60
C GLY A 26 6.48 3.22 -1.22
N PHE A 27 6.20 4.42 -0.73
CA PHE A 27 5.15 5.29 -1.25
C PHE A 27 5.39 5.71 -2.71
N ILE A 28 6.64 6.00 -3.09
CA ILE A 28 6.99 6.27 -4.50
C ILE A 28 6.75 5.03 -5.36
N PHE A 29 7.16 3.84 -4.87
CA PHE A 29 6.90 2.57 -5.54
C PHE A 29 5.42 2.17 -5.58
N PHE A 30 4.57 2.81 -4.78
CA PHE A 30 3.12 2.70 -4.89
C PHE A 30 2.55 3.72 -5.89
N ILE A 31 2.78 5.02 -5.67
CA ILE A 31 2.13 6.10 -6.42
C ILE A 31 2.50 6.10 -7.90
N VAL A 32 3.77 5.88 -8.24
CA VAL A 32 4.19 5.98 -9.63
C VAL A 32 3.50 4.94 -10.51
N PRO A 33 3.59 3.62 -10.22
CA PRO A 33 2.90 2.63 -11.04
C PRO A 33 1.38 2.72 -10.90
N SER A 34 0.82 2.90 -9.69
CA SER A 34 -0.64 2.97 -9.53
C SER A 34 -1.23 4.17 -10.26
N GLY A 35 -0.57 5.33 -10.20
CA GLY A 35 -0.98 6.54 -10.91
C GLY A 35 -1.00 6.35 -12.43
N LEU A 36 0.00 5.68 -12.99
CA LEU A 36 0.01 5.33 -14.42
C LEU A 36 -1.20 4.49 -14.82
N PHE A 37 -1.52 3.45 -14.04
CA PHE A 37 -2.69 2.61 -14.31
C PHE A 37 -4.00 3.38 -14.11
N VAL A 38 -4.14 4.17 -13.04
CA VAL A 38 -5.34 4.98 -12.82
C VAL A 38 -5.57 5.95 -13.99
N LEU A 39 -4.53 6.65 -14.46
CA LEU A 39 -4.64 7.55 -15.61
C LEU A 39 -5.07 6.82 -16.88
N LEU A 40 -4.48 5.64 -17.17
CA LEU A 40 -4.90 4.82 -18.31
C LEU A 40 -6.38 4.42 -18.20
N PHE A 41 -6.82 3.99 -17.02
CA PHE A 41 -8.20 3.55 -16.80
C PHE A 41 -9.20 4.70 -16.90
N VAL A 42 -8.89 5.89 -16.37
CA VAL A 42 -9.77 7.07 -16.50
C VAL A 42 -10.03 7.40 -17.97
N ASN A 43 -9.02 7.29 -18.84
CA ASN A 43 -9.19 7.53 -20.27
C ASN A 43 -10.05 6.44 -20.96
N ILE A 44 -9.92 5.18 -20.56
CA ILE A 44 -10.70 4.06 -21.13
C ILE A 44 -12.17 4.12 -20.68
N ILE A 45 -12.43 4.50 -19.44
CA ILE A 45 -13.76 4.56 -18.83
C ILE A 45 -14.69 5.52 -19.59
N VAL A 46 -14.18 6.66 -20.03
CA VAL A 46 -14.95 7.66 -20.81
C VAL A 46 -15.46 7.07 -22.14
N LEU A 47 -14.78 6.05 -22.67
CA LEU A 47 -15.09 5.45 -23.97
C LEU A 47 -16.02 4.22 -23.87
N TYR A 48 -16.08 3.55 -22.71
CA TYR A 48 -16.75 2.25 -22.54
C TYR A 48 -17.57 2.13 -21.23
N VAL A 49 -18.63 2.94 -21.11
CA VAL A 49 -19.58 2.91 -19.98
C VAL A 49 -20.13 1.49 -19.65
N PRO A 50 -20.48 0.60 -20.61
CA PRO A 50 -21.06 -0.71 -20.29
C PRO A 50 -20.12 -1.64 -19.51
N TYR A 51 -18.80 -1.43 -19.61
CA TYR A 51 -17.78 -2.31 -19.04
C TYR A 51 -17.11 -1.74 -17.79
N LEU A 52 -17.63 -0.63 -17.27
CA LEU A 52 -17.03 0.10 -16.16
C LEU A 52 -16.78 -0.77 -14.92
N LEU A 53 -17.74 -1.62 -14.55
CA LEU A 53 -17.63 -2.47 -13.35
C LEU A 53 -16.45 -3.45 -13.49
N TYR A 54 -16.29 -4.06 -14.66
CA TYR A 54 -15.17 -4.98 -14.93
C TYR A 54 -13.83 -4.23 -14.95
N LEU A 55 -13.80 -3.03 -15.53
CA LEU A 55 -12.60 -2.19 -15.54
C LEU A 55 -12.19 -1.78 -14.12
N LEU A 56 -13.14 -1.35 -13.27
CA LEU A 56 -12.87 -1.02 -11.88
C LEU A 56 -12.33 -2.23 -11.10
N LEU A 57 -12.88 -3.42 -11.33
CA LEU A 57 -12.42 -4.65 -10.67
C LEU A 57 -10.98 -5.00 -11.09
N VAL A 58 -10.64 -4.87 -12.37
CA VAL A 58 -9.27 -5.08 -12.86
C VAL A 58 -8.31 -4.06 -12.24
N LEU A 59 -8.69 -2.77 -12.23
CA LEU A 59 -7.88 -1.72 -11.62
C LEU A 59 -7.64 -1.99 -10.13
N TYR A 60 -8.66 -2.43 -9.41
CA TYR A 60 -8.57 -2.80 -8.00
C TYR A 60 -7.52 -3.90 -7.76
N ILE A 61 -7.56 -4.99 -8.55
CA ILE A 61 -6.59 -6.09 -8.44
C ILE A 61 -5.16 -5.60 -8.72
N ILE A 62 -4.99 -4.74 -9.72
CA ILE A 62 -3.68 -4.16 -10.08
C ILE A 62 -3.15 -3.30 -8.93
N VAL A 63 -3.98 -2.40 -8.39
CA VAL A 63 -3.58 -1.48 -7.30
C VAL A 63 -3.24 -2.26 -6.02
N ILE A 64 -3.98 -3.33 -5.70
CA ILE A 64 -3.63 -4.24 -4.59
C ILE A 64 -2.29 -4.94 -4.83
N SER A 65 -2.06 -5.43 -6.05
CA SER A 65 -0.81 -6.11 -6.40
C SER A 65 0.40 -5.18 -6.26
N ILE A 66 0.27 -3.94 -6.72
CA ILE A 66 1.26 -2.87 -6.54
C ILE A 66 1.47 -2.57 -5.05
N SER A 67 0.39 -2.53 -4.26
CA SER A 67 0.46 -2.31 -2.81
C SER A 67 1.25 -3.39 -2.06
N PHE A 68 1.07 -4.66 -2.40
CA PHE A 68 1.90 -5.73 -1.82
C PHE A 68 3.38 -5.52 -2.13
N PHE A 69 3.72 -5.16 -3.37
CA PHE A 69 5.09 -4.87 -3.77
C PHE A 69 5.66 -3.65 -3.03
N ALA A 70 4.91 -2.55 -2.94
CA ALA A 70 5.33 -1.35 -2.23
C ALA A 70 5.59 -1.61 -0.74
N ASN A 71 4.71 -2.36 -0.08
CA ASN A 71 4.89 -2.76 1.32
C ASN A 71 6.13 -3.62 1.53
N LYS A 72 6.45 -4.50 0.57
CA LYS A 72 7.69 -5.27 0.59
C LYS A 72 8.92 -4.35 0.53
N VAL A 73 8.89 -3.34 -0.34
CA VAL A 73 9.97 -2.33 -0.45
C VAL A 73 10.16 -1.55 0.86
N ILE A 74 9.09 -1.18 1.57
CA ILE A 74 9.18 -0.52 2.90
C ILE A 74 9.97 -1.42 3.87
N ILE A 75 9.63 -2.71 3.92
CA ILE A 75 10.29 -3.65 4.83
C ILE A 75 11.76 -3.83 4.46
N GLU A 76 12.07 -4.06 3.19
CA GLU A 76 13.46 -4.21 2.72
C GLU A 76 14.29 -2.94 3.00
N THR A 77 13.69 -1.76 2.82
CA THR A 77 14.36 -0.49 3.10
C THR A 77 14.58 -0.29 4.62
N LEU A 78 13.64 -0.72 5.47
CA LEU A 78 13.84 -0.72 6.94
C LEU A 78 14.93 -1.69 7.39
N ILE A 79 14.99 -2.87 6.77
CA ILE A 79 16.03 -3.87 7.06
C ILE A 79 17.42 -3.30 6.74
N ASN A 80 17.55 -2.52 5.67
CA ASN A 80 18.83 -1.90 5.31
C ASN A 80 19.34 -0.88 6.35
N TYR A 81 18.45 -0.28 7.15
CA TYR A 81 18.83 0.61 8.25
C TYR A 81 19.05 -0.12 9.58
N GLN A 82 18.79 -1.42 9.65
CA GLN A 82 18.82 -2.16 10.91
C GLN A 82 20.24 -2.31 11.45
N ASN A 83 20.40 -2.02 12.74
CA ASN A 83 21.58 -2.45 13.47
C ASN A 83 21.52 -3.98 13.65
N LYS A 84 22.49 -4.70 13.06
CA LYS A 84 22.54 -6.19 13.01
C LYS A 84 22.50 -6.88 14.37
N ALA A 85 22.67 -6.15 15.47
CA ALA A 85 22.60 -6.66 16.84
C ALA A 85 21.18 -6.92 17.37
N LEU A 86 20.12 -6.51 16.66
CA LEU A 86 18.73 -6.59 17.14
C LEU A 86 17.90 -7.50 16.24
N GLU A 87 17.16 -8.47 16.80
CA GLU A 87 16.25 -9.33 16.05
C GLU A 87 14.82 -8.76 16.06
N ILE A 88 14.42 -8.06 15.00
CA ILE A 88 13.04 -7.58 14.80
C ILE A 88 12.27 -8.56 13.90
N ASN A 89 11.02 -8.87 14.25
CA ASN A 89 10.16 -9.72 13.44
C ASN A 89 9.41 -8.91 12.36
N TYR A 90 10.05 -8.74 11.20
CA TYR A 90 9.47 -8.00 10.06
C TYR A 90 8.25 -8.67 9.41
N LYS A 91 8.04 -9.98 9.62
CA LYS A 91 6.88 -10.68 9.05
C LYS A 91 5.58 -10.11 9.61
N ILE A 92 5.56 -9.80 10.91
CA ILE A 92 4.38 -9.22 11.55
C ILE A 92 4.16 -7.78 11.06
N LEU A 93 5.23 -6.99 10.95
CA LEU A 93 5.16 -5.62 10.45
C LEU A 93 4.63 -5.58 9.00
N TYR A 94 5.14 -6.45 8.13
CA TYR A 94 4.66 -6.60 6.76
C TYR A 94 3.17 -6.89 6.72
N ASN A 95 2.70 -7.88 7.49
CA ASN A 95 1.29 -8.26 7.51
C ASN A 95 0.38 -7.11 7.96
N ILE A 96 0.82 -6.31 8.95
CA ILE A 96 0.07 -5.14 9.42
C ILE A 96 0.00 -4.07 8.32
N LEU A 97 1.14 -3.74 7.70
CA LEU A 97 1.20 -2.74 6.63
C LEU A 97 0.30 -3.13 5.45
N VAL A 98 0.36 -4.41 5.06
CA VAL A 98 -0.49 -4.97 4.01
C VAL A 98 -1.96 -4.88 4.38
N LEU A 99 -2.35 -5.27 5.59
CA LEU A 99 -3.75 -5.22 6.03
C LEU A 99 -4.29 -3.79 5.97
N ILE A 100 -3.54 -2.82 6.51
CA ILE A 100 -3.92 -1.40 6.48
C ILE A 100 -4.09 -0.95 5.03
N SER A 101 -3.11 -1.24 4.17
CA SER A 101 -3.15 -0.82 2.77
C SER A 101 -4.34 -1.41 2.00
N VAL A 102 -4.67 -2.69 2.22
CA VAL A 102 -5.82 -3.34 1.57
C VAL A 102 -7.13 -2.71 2.05
N ILE A 103 -7.27 -2.41 3.34
CA ILE A 103 -8.44 -1.73 3.88
C ILE A 103 -8.58 -0.34 3.25
N ASP A 104 -7.52 0.45 3.22
CA ASP A 104 -7.54 1.81 2.66
C ASP A 104 -7.90 1.80 1.17
N ILE A 105 -7.32 0.89 0.38
CA ILE A 105 -7.65 0.73 -1.04
C ILE A 105 -9.12 0.31 -1.20
N SER A 106 -9.60 -0.66 -0.42
CA SER A 106 -10.99 -1.13 -0.48
C SER A 106 -11.98 -0.02 -0.19
N VAL A 107 -11.75 0.75 0.89
CA VAL A 107 -12.59 1.90 1.24
C VAL A 107 -12.58 2.94 0.13
N THR A 108 -11.41 3.24 -0.44
CA THR A 108 -11.28 4.22 -1.53
C THR A 108 -12.09 3.80 -2.77
N PHE A 109 -12.04 2.52 -3.15
CA PHE A 109 -12.82 2.00 -4.27
C PHE A 109 -14.33 2.01 -4.00
N VAL A 110 -14.75 1.64 -2.79
CA VAL A 110 -16.17 1.69 -2.39
C VAL A 110 -16.69 3.12 -2.44
N VAL A 111 -15.94 4.08 -1.88
CA VAL A 111 -16.31 5.51 -1.91
C VAL A 111 -16.36 6.02 -3.34
N GLY A 112 -15.36 5.71 -4.16
CA GLY A 112 -15.34 6.10 -5.58
C GLY A 112 -16.53 5.55 -6.37
N TYR A 113 -16.91 4.29 -6.11
CA TYR A 113 -18.08 3.66 -6.72
C TYR A 113 -19.40 4.29 -6.26
N LEU A 114 -19.54 4.60 -4.97
CA LEU A 114 -20.72 5.30 -4.44
C LEU A 114 -20.89 6.70 -5.04
N ILE A 115 -19.78 7.43 -5.20
CA ILE A 115 -19.78 8.73 -5.87
C ILE A 115 -20.28 8.58 -7.31
N TYR A 116 -19.78 7.59 -8.06
CA TYR A 116 -20.23 7.33 -9.42
C TYR A 116 -21.75 7.07 -9.50
N LEU A 117 -22.29 6.24 -8.61
CA LEU A 117 -23.74 5.96 -8.55
C LEU A 117 -24.58 7.20 -8.21
N TYR A 118 -24.03 8.18 -7.51
CA TYR A 118 -24.75 9.41 -7.19
C TYR A 118 -24.89 10.35 -8.40
N TYR A 119 -23.91 10.33 -9.31
CA TYR A 119 -23.86 11.23 -10.47
C TYR A 119 -24.55 10.68 -11.74
N ILE A 120 -25.10 9.47 -11.69
CA ILE A 120 -25.86 8.83 -12.77
C ILE A 120 -27.31 8.65 -12.33
#